data_AF-A0A1C3PGC1-F1
#
_entry.id   AF-A0A1C3PGC1-F1
#
_cell.length_a   1.000
_cell.length_b   1.000
_cell.length_c   1.000
_cell.angle_alpha   90.00
_cell.angle_beta   90.00
_cell.angle_gamma   90.00
#
_symmetry.space_group_name_H-M   'P 1'
#
loop_
_entity.id
_entity.type
_entity.pdbx_description
1 polymer ?
#
loop_
_entity_poly.entity_id
_entity_poly.type
_entity_poly.pdbx_seq_one_letter_code
_entity_poly.pdbx_strand_id
1 'polypeptide(L)'
;MLAREARHSLDAVDAAARRTRRAGADDPHLVLAMKAGGDAGLLPAILAACEYEPCSLPVRVIFQTDRGRLLRDGRADAALLYSLADDLSGLDTEPLLTEPLMAVLPATHPFAVRASLCMADLRDENVHPRRGPSTGPEARSLTELLQLVALGQTVALVPRFVTTPLRHDLVSVQVTDAQPVTLLLAWPAHSTSPAIAALARAARAASPGGEPARIT
;
A
#
# COMPACT_ATOMS: atom_id res chain seq x y z
N MET A 1 -31.88 5.36 7.59
CA MET A 1 -31.42 4.50 6.48
C MET A 1 -31.31 5.29 5.18
N LEU A 2 -32.40 5.91 4.71
CA LEU A 2 -32.45 6.72 3.48
C LEU A 2 -31.46 7.89 3.41
N ALA A 3 -31.26 8.65 4.50
CA ALA A 3 -30.30 9.76 4.51
C ALA A 3 -28.84 9.32 4.30
N ARG A 4 -28.50 8.09 4.74
CA ARG A 4 -27.17 7.50 4.56
C ARG A 4 -26.96 7.02 3.11
N GLU A 5 -28.01 6.48 2.48
CA GLU A 5 -27.98 6.08 1.07
C GLU A 5 -27.87 7.29 0.14
N ALA A 6 -28.68 8.33 0.37
CA ALA A 6 -28.60 9.58 -0.38
C ALA A 6 -27.22 10.24 -0.29
N ARG A 7 -26.58 10.18 0.88
CA ARG A 7 -25.20 10.69 1.07
C ARG A 7 -24.19 9.91 0.25
N HIS A 8 -24.22 8.57 0.30
CA HIS A 8 -23.34 7.73 -0.52
C HIS A 8 -23.48 8.01 -2.03
N SER A 9 -24.70 8.21 -2.52
CA SER A 9 -24.93 8.55 -3.93
C SER A 9 -24.35 9.92 -4.30
N LEU A 10 -24.53 10.94 -3.44
CA LEU A 10 -23.96 12.26 -3.66
C LEU A 10 -22.43 12.25 -3.60
N ASP A 11 -21.84 11.54 -2.63
CA ASP A 11 -20.39 11.42 -2.48
C ASP A 11 -19.76 10.75 -3.72
N ALA A 12 -20.41 9.73 -4.27
CA ALA A 12 -19.98 9.07 -5.50
C ALA A 12 -20.03 10.00 -6.72
N VAL A 13 -21.07 10.82 -6.86
CA VAL A 13 -21.20 11.82 -7.93
C VAL A 13 -20.11 12.89 -7.82
N ASP A 14 -19.88 13.40 -6.61
CA ASP A 14 -18.84 14.39 -6.36
C ASP A 14 -17.43 13.85 -6.65
N ALA A 15 -17.18 12.59 -6.28
CA ALA A 15 -15.94 11.91 -6.58
C ALA A 15 -15.73 11.73 -8.09
N ALA A 16 -16.78 11.33 -8.82
CA ALA A 16 -16.74 11.23 -10.29
C ALA A 16 -16.45 12.60 -10.91
N ALA A 17 -17.14 13.65 -10.48
CA ALA A 17 -16.95 15.01 -10.97
C ALA A 17 -15.51 15.52 -10.75
N ARG A 18 -14.89 15.20 -9.60
CA ARG A 18 -13.47 15.55 -9.34
C ARG A 18 -12.51 14.87 -10.30
N ARG A 19 -12.77 13.62 -10.70
CA ARG A 19 -11.94 12.90 -11.69
C ARG A 19 -12.13 13.45 -13.10
N THR A 20 -13.38 13.65 -13.52
CA THR A 20 -13.68 14.20 -14.85
C THR A 20 -13.06 15.58 -15.03
N ARG A 21 -13.11 16.44 -14.00
CA ARG A 21 -12.43 17.74 -14.03
C ARG A 21 -10.91 17.62 -14.19
N ARG A 22 -10.26 16.64 -13.54
CA ARG A 22 -8.81 16.41 -13.70
C ARG A 22 -8.47 15.86 -15.08
N ALA A 23 -9.31 14.97 -15.62
CA ALA A 23 -9.12 14.42 -16.97
C ALA A 23 -9.35 15.46 -18.09
N GLY A 24 -10.17 16.48 -17.84
CA GLY A 24 -10.46 17.58 -18.78
C GLY A 24 -9.68 18.87 -18.52
N ALA A 25 -8.68 18.85 -17.63
CA ALA A 25 -7.81 20.00 -17.38
C ALA A 25 -6.78 20.17 -18.51
N ASP A 26 -6.17 21.36 -18.61
CA ASP A 26 -5.10 21.65 -19.59
C ASP A 26 -3.86 20.75 -19.39
N ASP A 27 -3.68 20.20 -18.19
CA ASP A 27 -2.63 19.24 -17.81
C ASP A 27 -3.25 17.97 -17.20
N PRO A 28 -3.77 17.06 -18.04
CA PRO A 28 -4.46 15.85 -17.57
C PRO A 28 -3.46 14.86 -16.97
N HIS A 29 -3.73 14.42 -15.74
CA HIS A 29 -2.86 13.50 -15.01
C HIS A 29 -3.66 12.56 -14.10
N LEU A 30 -3.06 11.42 -13.76
CA LEU A 30 -3.55 10.54 -12.70
C LEU A 30 -2.94 10.93 -11.36
N VAL A 31 -3.72 10.86 -10.29
CA VAL A 31 -3.23 10.98 -8.92
C VAL A 31 -3.13 9.59 -8.30
N LEU A 32 -1.90 9.17 -7.99
CA LEU A 32 -1.60 7.92 -7.31
C LEU A 32 -1.33 8.18 -5.82
N ALA A 33 -2.15 7.61 -4.94
CA ALA A 33 -1.96 7.71 -3.50
C ALA A 33 -1.17 6.52 -2.93
N MET A 34 -0.13 6.78 -2.14
CA MET A 34 0.65 5.71 -1.50
C MET A 34 1.17 6.12 -0.12
N LYS A 35 1.59 5.14 0.68
CA LYS A 35 2.39 5.41 1.87
C LYS A 35 3.84 5.60 1.43
N ALA A 36 4.55 6.56 2.02
CA ALA A 36 5.98 6.71 1.77
C ALA A 36 6.73 5.41 2.12
N GLY A 37 7.59 4.94 1.20
CA GLY A 37 8.28 3.65 1.30
C GLY A 37 7.39 2.42 1.10
N GLY A 38 6.15 2.62 0.60
CA GLY A 38 5.14 1.59 0.52
C GLY A 38 4.96 0.92 -0.85
N ASP A 39 5.87 1.14 -1.79
CA ASP A 39 5.79 0.65 -3.18
C ASP A 39 6.61 -0.60 -3.45
N ALA A 40 7.34 -1.12 -2.47
CA ALA A 40 8.26 -2.25 -2.63
C ALA A 40 9.31 -2.07 -3.74
N GLY A 41 9.62 -0.81 -4.10
CA GLY A 41 10.50 -0.46 -5.21
C GLY A 41 9.89 -0.71 -6.60
N LEU A 42 8.60 -1.01 -6.71
CA LEU A 42 7.94 -1.27 -7.99
C LEU A 42 7.59 0.03 -8.73
N LEU A 43 7.38 1.15 -8.04
CA LEU A 43 6.86 2.37 -8.66
C LEU A 43 7.68 2.84 -9.87
N PRO A 44 9.04 2.89 -9.82
CA PRO A 44 9.82 3.27 -11.00
C PRO A 44 9.57 2.37 -12.22
N ALA A 45 9.47 1.05 -12.01
CA ALA A 45 9.19 0.09 -13.08
C ALA A 45 7.77 0.23 -13.63
N ILE A 46 6.78 0.47 -12.76
CA ILE A 46 5.39 0.73 -13.15
C ILE A 46 5.31 1.99 -14.03
N LEU A 47 5.98 3.08 -13.63
CA LEU A 47 5.97 4.34 -14.37
C LEU A 47 6.68 4.20 -15.72
N ALA A 48 7.80 3.48 -15.78
CA ALA A 48 8.48 3.17 -17.04
C ALA A 48 7.58 2.33 -17.96
N ALA A 49 6.86 1.34 -17.43
CA ALA A 49 5.94 0.53 -18.22
C ALA A 49 4.74 1.34 -18.75
N CYS A 50 4.31 2.40 -18.04
CA CYS A 50 3.24 3.28 -18.51
C CYS A 50 3.61 4.06 -19.79
N GLU A 51 4.89 4.31 -20.04
CA GLU A 51 5.36 5.01 -21.25
C GLU A 51 5.01 4.24 -22.54
N TYR A 52 4.83 2.93 -22.44
CA TYR A 52 4.49 2.04 -23.55
C TYR A 52 2.99 1.74 -23.67
N GLU A 53 2.17 2.21 -22.72
CA GLU A 53 0.74 1.92 -22.71
C GLU A 53 -0.06 2.98 -23.48
N PRO A 54 -0.98 2.57 -24.37
CA PRO A 54 -1.89 3.52 -25.00
C PRO A 54 -2.81 4.14 -23.94
N CYS A 55 -3.10 5.43 -24.11
CA CYS A 55 -3.92 6.22 -23.19
C CYS A 55 -3.33 6.39 -21.78
N SER A 56 -2.01 6.19 -21.60
CA SER A 56 -1.34 6.56 -20.36
C SER A 56 -1.38 8.07 -20.16
N LEU A 57 -1.49 8.47 -18.91
CA LEU A 57 -1.40 9.87 -18.49
C LEU A 57 -0.24 10.00 -17.49
N PRO A 58 0.40 11.17 -17.39
CA PRO A 58 1.36 11.46 -16.33
C PRO A 58 0.79 11.10 -14.95
N VAL A 59 1.61 10.48 -14.10
CA VAL A 59 1.21 10.09 -12.75
C VAL A 59 1.82 11.05 -11.74
N ARG A 60 0.95 11.75 -10.99
CA ARG A 60 1.34 12.56 -9.83
C ARG A 60 1.13 11.75 -8.56
N VAL A 61 2.20 11.56 -7.80
CA VAL A 61 2.18 10.81 -6.55
C VAL A 61 1.85 11.71 -5.36
N ILE A 62 0.98 11.24 -4.48
CA ILE A 62 0.71 11.87 -3.18
C ILE A 62 0.93 10.88 -2.04
N PHE A 63 1.52 11.34 -0.95
CA PHE A 63 1.80 10.52 0.23
C PHE A 63 0.76 10.75 1.32
N GLN A 64 -0.05 9.72 1.62
CA GLN A 64 -1.14 9.80 2.59
C GLN A 64 -1.35 8.44 3.26
N THR A 65 -1.89 8.44 4.48
CA THR A 65 -2.20 7.21 5.22
C THR A 65 -3.59 6.67 4.85
N ASP A 66 -4.61 7.54 4.79
CA ASP A 66 -6.00 7.17 4.47
C ASP A 66 -6.27 7.14 2.95
N ARG A 67 -5.57 6.24 2.25
CA ARG A 67 -5.58 6.14 0.78
C ARG A 67 -6.91 5.62 0.23
N GLY A 68 -7.53 4.67 0.93
CA GLY A 68 -8.85 4.13 0.56
C GLY A 68 -9.93 5.21 0.55
N ARG A 69 -9.93 6.12 1.53
CA ARG A 69 -10.82 7.28 1.53
C ARG A 69 -10.53 8.23 0.37
N LEU A 70 -9.27 8.50 0.03
CA LEU A 70 -8.93 9.38 -1.10
C LEU A 70 -9.45 8.83 -2.43
N LEU A 71 -9.45 7.50 -2.60
CA LEU A 71 -10.10 6.85 -3.72
C LEU A 71 -11.61 7.05 -3.66
N ARG A 72 -12.29 6.82 -2.54
CA ARG A 72 -13.74 7.02 -2.47
C ARG A 72 -14.15 8.47 -2.70
N ASP A 73 -13.38 9.40 -2.15
CA ASP A 73 -13.59 10.83 -2.29
C ASP A 73 -13.19 11.34 -3.68
N GLY A 74 -12.56 10.56 -4.56
CA GLY A 74 -12.12 11.02 -5.90
C GLY A 74 -11.00 12.07 -5.86
N ARG A 75 -10.27 12.14 -4.74
CA ARG A 75 -9.04 12.92 -4.58
C ARG A 75 -7.82 12.18 -5.11
N ALA A 76 -7.93 10.86 -5.27
CA ALA A 76 -6.98 10.00 -5.98
C ALA A 76 -7.73 9.16 -7.03
N ASP A 77 -7.00 8.76 -8.08
CA ASP A 77 -7.50 7.89 -9.15
C ASP A 77 -7.13 6.44 -8.91
N ALA A 78 -5.92 6.22 -8.41
CA ALA A 78 -5.41 4.93 -8.02
C ALA A 78 -4.64 5.02 -6.68
N ALA A 79 -4.43 3.89 -6.01
CA ALA A 79 -3.62 3.83 -4.80
C ALA A 79 -2.83 2.53 -4.71
N LEU A 80 -1.66 2.60 -4.08
CA LEU A 80 -0.95 1.41 -3.60
C LEU A 80 -1.42 1.09 -2.17
N LEU A 81 -2.05 -0.07 -2.00
CA LEU A 81 -2.68 -0.54 -0.75
C LEU A 81 -2.12 -1.89 -0.32
N TYR A 82 -2.34 -2.28 0.93
CA TYR A 82 -2.01 -3.60 1.45
C TYR A 82 -3.27 -4.36 1.86
N SER A 83 -3.39 -5.62 1.43
CA SER A 83 -4.56 -6.48 1.68
C SER A 83 -4.97 -6.56 3.16
N LEU A 84 -3.98 -6.58 4.06
CA LEU A 84 -4.21 -6.70 5.50
C LEU A 84 -4.31 -5.37 6.24
N ALA A 85 -3.91 -4.25 5.65
CA ALA A 85 -3.90 -2.94 6.33
C ALA A 85 -5.01 -1.99 5.86
N ASP A 86 -5.46 -2.11 4.60
CA ASP A 86 -6.40 -1.17 4.00
C ASP A 86 -7.80 -1.77 3.80
N ASP A 87 -8.84 -0.93 3.92
CA ASP A 87 -10.21 -1.32 3.59
C ASP A 87 -10.41 -1.24 2.06
N LEU A 88 -10.74 -2.37 1.45
CA LEU A 88 -10.87 -2.53 0.00
C LEU A 88 -12.32 -2.37 -0.48
N SER A 89 -13.26 -2.06 0.41
CA SER A 89 -14.69 -1.96 0.07
C SER A 89 -14.93 -0.92 -1.02
N GLY A 90 -15.59 -1.35 -2.11
CA GLY A 90 -15.90 -0.50 -3.27
C GLY A 90 -14.73 -0.24 -4.23
N LEU A 91 -13.64 -1.01 -4.10
CA LEU A 91 -12.45 -0.88 -4.92
C LEU A 91 -12.20 -2.16 -5.73
N ASP A 92 -11.79 -1.99 -6.98
CA ASP A 92 -11.14 -3.03 -7.76
C ASP A 92 -9.64 -3.01 -7.46
N THR A 93 -8.98 -4.17 -7.60
CA THR A 93 -7.57 -4.31 -7.25
C THR A 93 -6.81 -5.21 -8.22
N GLU A 94 -5.56 -4.85 -8.51
CA GLU A 94 -4.56 -5.71 -9.15
C GLU A 94 -3.47 -6.09 -8.13
N PRO A 95 -3.24 -7.39 -7.86
CA PRO A 95 -2.17 -7.82 -6.98
C PRO A 95 -0.80 -7.69 -7.65
N LEU A 96 0.13 -7.02 -6.97
CA LEU A 96 1.47 -6.74 -7.51
C LEU A 96 2.54 -7.64 -6.89
N LEU A 97 2.51 -7.79 -5.57
CA LEU A 97 3.55 -8.49 -4.83
C LEU A 97 2.98 -9.06 -3.54
N THR A 98 3.21 -10.34 -3.28
CA THR A 98 2.86 -10.99 -2.00
C THR A 98 4.12 -11.35 -1.24
N GLU A 99 4.20 -10.92 0.02
CA GLU A 99 5.40 -11.01 0.83
C GLU A 99 5.09 -11.60 2.22
N PRO A 100 6.01 -12.39 2.78
CA PRO A 100 5.89 -12.82 4.18
C PRO A 100 6.00 -11.62 5.11
N LEU A 101 5.44 -11.79 6.31
CA LEU A 101 5.58 -10.84 7.39
C LEU A 101 6.86 -11.10 8.18
N MET A 102 7.56 -10.02 8.49
CA MET A 102 8.77 -9.99 9.28
C MET A 102 8.49 -9.26 10.59
N ALA A 103 8.90 -9.84 11.71
CA ALA A 103 9.02 -9.14 12.99
C ALA A 103 10.32 -8.35 13.00
N VAL A 104 10.21 -7.04 13.17
CA VAL A 104 11.35 -6.13 13.33
C VAL A 104 11.51 -5.81 14.81
N LEU A 105 12.73 -6.00 15.30
CA LEU A 105 13.11 -5.98 16.71
C LEU A 105 14.47 -5.27 16.88
N PRO A 106 14.79 -4.74 18.07
CA PRO A 106 16.18 -4.39 18.40
C PRO A 106 17.13 -5.56 18.18
N ALA A 107 18.36 -5.29 17.74
CA ALA A 107 19.40 -6.31 17.63
C ALA A 107 19.74 -6.99 18.98
N THR A 108 19.44 -6.32 20.10
CA THR A 108 19.61 -6.84 21.46
C THR A 108 18.43 -7.69 21.96
N HIS A 109 17.35 -7.81 21.18
CA HIS A 109 16.16 -8.53 21.58
C HIS A 109 16.42 -10.05 21.65
N PRO A 110 15.88 -10.81 22.63
CA PRO A 110 16.07 -12.26 22.72
C PRO A 110 15.66 -13.03 21.46
N PHE A 111 14.65 -12.55 20.74
CA PHE A 111 14.22 -13.15 19.47
C PHE A 111 15.11 -12.79 18.27
N ALA A 112 16.03 -11.82 18.38
CA ALA A 112 16.90 -11.43 17.27
C ALA A 112 17.84 -12.54 16.81
N VAL A 113 18.14 -13.53 17.66
CA VAL A 113 18.98 -14.69 17.33
C VAL A 113 18.19 -15.88 16.78
N ARG A 114 16.86 -15.81 16.73
CA ARG A 114 16.03 -16.90 16.20
C ARG A 114 16.00 -16.88 14.68
N ALA A 115 15.99 -18.07 14.09
CA ALA A 115 15.86 -18.23 12.63
C ALA A 115 14.46 -17.87 12.12
N SER A 116 13.43 -18.11 12.94
CA SER A 116 12.02 -17.78 12.65
C SER A 116 11.21 -17.66 13.93
N LEU A 117 10.04 -17.05 13.83
CA LEU A 117 9.03 -16.92 14.89
C LEU A 117 7.68 -17.45 14.40
N CYS A 118 6.79 -17.70 15.36
CA CYS A 118 5.36 -17.85 15.13
C CYS A 118 4.58 -16.75 15.88
N MET A 119 3.31 -16.55 15.55
CA MET A 119 2.45 -15.55 16.20
C MET A 119 2.31 -15.82 17.71
N ALA A 120 2.41 -17.08 18.13
CA ALA A 120 2.39 -17.43 19.56
C ALA A 120 3.61 -16.94 20.33
N ASP A 121 4.79 -16.82 19.70
CA ASP A 121 5.99 -16.24 20.32
C ASP A 121 5.80 -14.74 20.63
N LEU A 122 4.97 -14.05 19.83
CA LEU A 122 4.74 -12.60 19.92
C LEU A 122 3.56 -12.22 20.83
N ARG A 123 2.89 -13.18 21.46
CA ARG A 123 1.67 -12.93 22.25
C ARG A 123 1.91 -12.03 23.47
N ASP A 124 3.10 -12.15 24.06
CA ASP A 124 3.51 -11.43 25.27
C ASP A 124 4.32 -10.16 24.92
N GLU A 125 4.52 -9.91 23.62
CA GLU A 125 5.23 -8.74 23.09
C GLU A 125 4.28 -7.58 22.82
N ASN A 126 4.78 -6.34 22.95
CA ASN A 126 4.03 -5.16 22.54
C ASN A 126 4.11 -4.98 21.02
N VAL A 127 3.30 -5.73 20.27
CA VAL A 127 3.25 -5.63 18.80
C VAL A 127 2.46 -4.39 18.37
N HIS A 128 3.09 -3.51 17.60
CA HIS A 128 2.40 -2.32 17.06
C HIS A 128 1.23 -2.77 16.17
N PRO A 129 0.01 -2.23 16.37
CA PRO A 129 -1.14 -2.62 15.57
C PRO A 129 -0.94 -2.26 14.09
N ARG A 130 -1.38 -3.16 13.21
CA ARG A 130 -1.42 -2.91 11.75
C ARG A 130 -2.57 -2.00 11.34
N ARG A 131 -3.66 -2.01 12.11
CA ARG A 131 -4.88 -1.21 11.91
C ARG A 131 -5.37 -0.68 13.25
N GLY A 132 -5.93 0.53 13.22
CA GLY A 132 -6.60 1.12 14.38
C GLY A 132 -5.63 1.72 15.41
N PRO A 133 -6.18 2.26 16.50
CA PRO A 133 -5.40 2.94 17.54
C PRO A 133 -4.51 1.95 18.29
N SER A 134 -3.32 2.38 18.71
CA SER A 134 -2.44 1.61 19.58
C SER A 134 -2.68 1.94 21.05
N THR A 135 -2.44 0.98 21.94
CA THR A 135 -2.46 1.20 23.40
C THR A 135 -1.15 1.83 23.92
N GLY A 136 -0.26 2.26 23.02
CA GLY A 136 1.06 2.83 23.31
C GLY A 136 1.37 4.04 22.41
N PRO A 137 2.65 4.46 22.28
CA PRO A 137 3.02 5.55 21.36
C PRO A 137 2.57 5.21 19.93
N GLU A 138 1.74 6.07 19.34
CA GLU A 138 1.28 5.91 17.96
C GLU A 138 2.37 6.37 16.99
N ALA A 139 2.86 5.46 16.14
CA ALA A 139 3.70 5.83 15.03
C ALA A 139 2.86 6.31 13.84
N ARG A 140 3.10 7.55 13.39
CA ARG A 140 2.42 8.14 12.23
C ARG A 140 3.11 7.77 10.91
N SER A 141 4.37 7.35 10.99
CA SER A 141 5.21 6.98 9.86
C SER A 141 5.97 5.68 10.11
N LEU A 142 6.48 5.06 9.04
CA LEU A 142 7.36 3.90 9.17
C LEU A 142 8.64 4.27 9.94
N THR A 143 9.19 5.45 9.70
CA THR A 143 10.39 5.94 10.40
C THR A 143 10.16 6.06 11.90
N GLU A 144 9.03 6.66 12.32
CA GLU A 144 8.65 6.71 13.75
C GLU A 144 8.49 5.30 14.32
N LEU A 145 7.84 4.39 13.60
CA LEU A 145 7.67 3.02 14.05
C LEU A 145 9.02 2.33 14.27
N LEU A 146 9.93 2.41 13.30
CA LEU A 146 11.28 1.82 13.43
C LEU A 146 12.09 2.48 14.56
N GLN A 147 11.86 3.76 14.85
CA GLN A 147 12.46 4.43 16.01
C GLN A 147 11.92 3.87 17.34
N LEU A 148 10.60 3.66 17.45
CA LEU A 148 10.01 3.03 18.65
C LEU A 148 10.51 1.58 18.84
N VAL A 149 10.68 0.85 17.73
CA VAL A 149 11.28 -0.49 17.76
C VAL A 149 12.71 -0.41 18.26
N ALA A 150 13.55 0.50 17.74
CA ALA A 150 14.93 0.66 18.16
C ALA A 150 15.06 1.02 19.65
N LEU A 151 14.09 1.76 20.19
CA LEU A 151 14.00 2.07 21.63
C LEU A 151 13.49 0.89 22.49
N GLY A 152 13.19 -0.26 21.89
CA GLY A 152 12.65 -1.44 22.58
C GLY A 152 11.22 -1.25 23.09
N GLN A 153 10.48 -0.26 22.57
CA GLN A 153 9.14 0.07 23.06
C GLN A 153 8.05 -0.75 22.37
N THR A 154 8.32 -1.32 21.20
CA THR A 154 7.37 -2.12 20.43
C THR A 154 8.08 -3.07 19.46
N VAL A 155 7.34 -4.07 18.99
CA VAL A 155 7.70 -4.94 17.87
C VAL A 155 6.87 -4.54 16.65
N ALA A 156 7.50 -4.38 15.49
CA ALA A 156 6.77 -4.09 14.24
C ALA A 156 6.63 -5.35 13.39
N LEU A 157 5.43 -5.63 12.89
CA LEU A 157 5.23 -6.64 11.85
C LEU A 157 5.04 -5.97 10.49
N VAL A 158 6.01 -6.12 9.60
CA VAL A 158 6.07 -5.45 8.30
C VAL A 158 6.31 -6.44 7.16
N PRO A 159 5.91 -6.11 5.92
CA PRO A 159 6.32 -6.89 4.74
C PRO A 159 7.85 -6.93 4.61
N ARG A 160 8.41 -8.02 4.08
CA ARG A 160 9.86 -8.19 3.89
C ARG A 160 10.53 -7.08 3.06
N PHE A 161 9.90 -6.52 2.03
CA PHE A 161 10.54 -5.44 1.26
C PHE A 161 10.84 -4.18 2.10
N VAL A 162 10.15 -3.99 3.23
CA VAL A 162 10.39 -2.87 4.16
C VAL A 162 11.71 -3.05 4.92
N THR A 163 12.24 -4.27 5.01
CA THR A 163 13.44 -4.59 5.79
C THR A 163 14.74 -4.41 5.00
N THR A 164 14.69 -3.84 3.79
CA THR A 164 15.87 -3.73 2.93
C THR A 164 15.96 -2.34 2.28
N PRO A 165 16.88 -1.46 2.72
CA PRO A 165 17.79 -1.63 3.87
C PRO A 165 17.07 -1.38 5.20
N LEU A 166 17.43 -2.16 6.22
CA LEU A 166 17.06 -1.91 7.61
C LEU A 166 18.19 -1.16 8.33
N ARG A 167 17.85 -0.40 9.38
CA ARG A 167 18.86 0.20 10.26
C ARG A 167 19.70 -0.91 10.92
N HIS A 168 20.98 -0.62 11.18
CA HIS A 168 21.94 -1.58 11.74
C HIS A 168 21.63 -2.01 13.18
N ASP A 169 20.87 -1.22 13.93
CA ASP A 169 20.43 -1.50 15.30
C ASP A 169 19.16 -2.36 15.37
N LEU A 170 18.62 -2.74 14.21
CA LEU A 170 17.41 -3.53 14.07
C LEU A 170 17.68 -4.85 13.33
N VAL A 171 16.94 -5.88 13.72
CA VAL A 171 16.95 -7.20 13.09
C VAL A 171 15.52 -7.55 12.67
N SER A 172 15.39 -8.21 11.52
CA SER A 172 14.11 -8.73 11.03
C SER A 172 14.10 -10.25 11.04
N VAL A 173 13.09 -10.85 11.66
CA VAL A 173 12.90 -12.32 11.75
C VAL A 173 11.56 -12.69 11.13
N GLN A 174 11.53 -13.71 10.26
CA GLN A 174 10.29 -14.11 9.59
C GLN A 174 9.29 -14.72 10.57
N VAL A 175 8.02 -14.35 10.44
CA VAL A 175 6.90 -14.99 11.16
C VAL A 175 6.20 -15.98 10.22
N THR A 176 6.32 -17.27 10.53
CA THR A 176 6.03 -18.35 9.58
C THR A 176 4.56 -18.71 9.44
N ASP A 177 3.78 -18.52 10.49
CA ASP A 177 2.33 -18.78 10.56
C ASP A 177 1.49 -17.50 10.36
N ALA A 178 2.14 -16.35 10.13
CA ALA A 178 1.45 -15.10 9.87
C ALA A 178 0.91 -15.06 8.43
N GLN A 179 -0.32 -14.57 8.27
CA GLN A 179 -0.92 -14.39 6.95
C GLN A 179 -0.06 -13.44 6.10
N PRO A 180 0.40 -13.83 4.89
CA PRO A 180 1.16 -12.96 4.02
C PRO A 180 0.40 -11.70 3.64
N VAL A 181 1.14 -10.64 3.34
CA VAL A 181 0.57 -9.35 2.94
C VAL A 181 0.81 -9.14 1.44
N THR A 182 -0.24 -8.70 0.75
CA THR A 182 -0.19 -8.42 -0.69
C THR A 182 -0.24 -6.92 -0.90
N LEU A 183 0.75 -6.38 -1.62
CA LEU A 183 0.73 -5.05 -2.21
C LEU A 183 -0.19 -5.06 -3.43
N LEU A 184 -1.14 -4.14 -3.44
CA LEU A 184 -2.20 -4.04 -4.43
C LEU A 184 -2.14 -2.66 -5.09
N LEU A 185 -2.32 -2.59 -6.41
CA LEU A 185 -2.84 -1.39 -7.04
C LEU A 185 -4.35 -1.41 -6.92
N ALA A 186 -4.97 -0.34 -6.44
CA ALA A 186 -6.41 -0.24 -6.25
C ALA A 186 -6.99 1.00 -6.93
N TRP A 187 -8.21 0.88 -7.43
CA TRP A 187 -8.99 1.98 -8.03
C TRP A 187 -10.48 1.78 -7.75
N PRO A 188 -11.36 2.79 -7.98
CA PRO A 188 -12.79 2.63 -7.73
C PRO A 188 -13.43 1.58 -8.64
N ALA A 189 -14.28 0.70 -8.09
CA ALA A 189 -14.83 -0.47 -8.79
C ALA A 189 -15.74 -0.14 -10.01
N HIS A 190 -16.13 1.12 -10.18
CA HIS A 190 -16.95 1.58 -11.31
C HIS A 190 -16.16 2.48 -12.26
N SER A 191 -14.83 2.46 -12.18
CA SER A 191 -13.97 3.24 -13.06
C SER A 191 -13.93 2.63 -14.46
N THR A 192 -14.30 3.41 -15.47
CA THR A 192 -14.16 3.06 -16.88
C THR A 192 -13.03 3.84 -17.57
N SER A 193 -12.13 4.43 -16.79
CA SER A 193 -11.05 5.28 -17.30
C SER A 193 -10.00 4.47 -18.07
N PRO A 194 -9.73 4.77 -19.35
CA PRO A 194 -8.66 4.12 -20.11
C PRO A 194 -7.28 4.30 -19.47
N ALA A 195 -7.02 5.45 -18.85
CA ALA A 195 -5.75 5.74 -18.18
C ALA A 195 -5.53 4.88 -16.93
N ILE A 196 -6.59 4.56 -16.17
CA ILE A 196 -6.50 3.62 -15.04
C ILE A 196 -6.23 2.20 -15.56
N ALA A 197 -6.90 1.80 -16.65
CA ALA A 197 -6.66 0.50 -17.27
C ALA A 197 -5.22 0.36 -17.79
N ALA A 198 -4.66 1.43 -18.39
CA ALA A 198 -3.26 1.51 -18.78
C ALA A 198 -2.32 1.35 -17.58
N LEU A 199 -2.55 2.10 -16.50
CA LEU A 199 -1.76 1.99 -15.26
C LEU A 199 -1.81 0.57 -14.67
N ALA A 200 -2.98 -0.08 -14.67
CA ALA A 200 -3.13 -1.44 -14.16
C ALA A 200 -2.35 -2.47 -15.00
N ARG A 201 -2.37 -2.36 -16.34
CA ARG A 201 -1.57 -3.23 -17.21
C ARG A 201 -0.07 -3.00 -17.01
N ALA A 202 0.37 -1.76 -16.96
CA ALA A 202 1.76 -1.41 -16.66
C ALA A 202 2.20 -1.97 -15.30
N ALA A 203 1.34 -1.86 -14.28
CA ALA A 203 1.64 -2.38 -12.95
C ALA A 203 1.76 -3.90 -12.92
N ARG A 204 0.87 -4.60 -13.63
CA ARG A 204 0.95 -6.05 -13.79
C ARG A 204 2.22 -6.49 -14.52
N ALA A 205 2.61 -5.77 -15.59
CA ALA A 205 3.85 -6.05 -16.33
C ALA A 205 5.12 -5.83 -15.49
N ALA A 206 5.10 -4.83 -14.59
CA ALA A 206 6.22 -4.52 -13.70
C ALA A 206 6.30 -5.44 -12.46
N SER A 207 5.25 -6.23 -12.20
CA SER A 207 5.20 -7.12 -11.04
C SER A 207 6.14 -8.33 -11.25
N PRO A 208 6.82 -8.85 -10.21
CA PRO A 208 7.82 -9.92 -10.33
C PRO A 208 7.30 -11.31 -10.76
N GLY A 209 6.08 -11.39 -11.29
CA GLY A 209 5.50 -12.54 -12.00
C GLY A 209 4.73 -12.16 -13.28
N GLY A 210 4.84 -10.91 -13.73
CA GLY A 210 4.28 -10.44 -15.00
C GLY A 210 5.14 -10.95 -16.15
N GLU A 211 4.60 -11.89 -16.94
CA GLU A 211 5.26 -12.30 -18.18
C GLU A 211 5.32 -11.07 -19.11
N PRO A 212 6.51 -10.64 -19.59
CA PRO A 212 6.58 -9.55 -20.54
C PRO A 212 5.89 -10.02 -21.84
N ALA A 213 4.96 -9.22 -22.35
CA ALA A 213 4.34 -9.47 -23.65
C ALA A 213 5.47 -9.59 -24.69
N ARG A 214 5.66 -10.81 -25.21
CA ARG A 214 6.61 -11.06 -26.30
C ARG A 214 6.14 -10.27 -27.52
N ILE A 215 6.88 -9.22 -27.85
CA ILE A 215 6.77 -8.55 -29.14
C ILE A 215 7.25 -9.57 -30.19
N THR A 216 6.34 -9.98 -31.07
CA THR A 216 6.65 -10.76 -32.28
C THR A 216 6.67 -9.82 -33.46
#